data_AF-A0AAV3AHB0-F1
#
_entry.id   AF-A0AAV3AHB0-F1
#
_cell.length_a   1.000
_cell.length_b   1.000
_cell.length_c   1.000
_cell.angle_alpha   90.00
_cell.angle_beta   90.00
_cell.angle_gamma   90.00
#
_symmetry.space_group_name_H-M   'P 1'
#
loop_
_entity.id
_entity.type
_entity.pdbx_description
1 polymer ?
#
loop_
_entity_poly.entity_id
_entity_poly.type
_entity_poly.pdbx_seq_one_letter_code
_entity_poly.pdbx_strand_id
1 'polypeptide(L)'
;MEEEDSGAAMDGIITQFNTYEDFLDSQITSLDLFYLEDEELARQLVELGYRGSGEVLKREEFEARKAAAEASRLSQRTQQKILSSAGKEIKDHFLKALALREEANRNGKMTSIIFVRDKNSHGQELSGYIDFAHRLKTEDFEVYFSGKKKLLPRPTDLSFYNWETHVSTSNASPNYQVIAENSSGLLFKNKRDRKIVNVDPKAPPGDNTTRTPIQTQLYTQAVIYDHITRRKT
;
A
#
# COMPACT_ATOMS: atom_id res chain seq x y z
N MET A 1 -9.36 26.16 -2.63
CA MET A 1 -8.40 25.19 -3.21
C MET A 1 -6.98 25.45 -2.70
N GLU A 2 -6.60 26.70 -2.38
CA GLU A 2 -5.28 27.01 -1.78
C GLU A 2 -5.21 26.73 -0.25
N GLU A 3 -6.31 26.83 0.50
CA GLU A 3 -6.32 26.56 1.95
C GLU A 3 -6.24 25.07 2.33
N GLU A 4 -6.65 24.16 1.44
CA GLU A 4 -6.54 22.71 1.70
C GLU A 4 -5.10 22.21 1.49
N ASP A 5 -4.33 22.84 0.60
CA ASP A 5 -2.94 22.48 0.29
C ASP A 5 -1.97 22.96 1.39
N SER A 6 -2.24 24.12 1.99
CA SER A 6 -1.49 24.62 3.16
C SER A 6 -1.71 23.76 4.40
N GLY A 7 -2.94 23.27 4.61
CA GLY A 7 -3.27 22.36 5.71
C GLY A 7 -2.50 21.03 5.64
N ALA A 8 -2.40 20.43 4.46
CA ALA A 8 -1.67 19.16 4.26
C ALA A 8 -0.15 19.31 4.43
N ALA A 9 0.43 20.44 3.98
CA ALA A 9 1.83 20.76 4.22
C ALA A 9 2.12 20.98 5.71
N MET A 10 1.23 21.67 6.42
CA MET A 10 1.32 21.91 7.86
C MET A 10 1.22 20.60 8.66
N ASP A 11 0.32 19.69 8.27
CA ASP A 11 0.17 18.37 8.91
C ASP A 11 1.43 17.49 8.69
N GLY A 12 2.06 17.61 7.52
CA GLY A 12 3.35 16.98 7.23
C GLY A 12 4.49 17.50 8.12
N ILE A 13 4.46 18.78 8.50
CA ILE A 13 5.42 19.40 9.42
C ILE A 13 5.12 18.97 10.88
N ILE A 14 3.86 19.00 11.30
CA ILE A 14 3.43 18.61 12.67
C ILE A 14 3.81 17.17 13.01
N THR A 15 3.69 16.26 12.04
CA THR A 15 4.03 14.84 12.23
C THR A 15 5.53 14.56 12.35
N GLN A 16 6.40 15.53 12.05
CA GLN A 16 7.86 15.40 12.18
C GLN A 16 8.36 15.67 13.60
N PHE A 17 7.58 16.36 14.43
CA PHE A 17 7.99 16.79 15.78
C PHE A 17 7.34 15.95 16.89
N ASN A 18 8.11 15.62 17.93
CA ASN A 18 7.62 14.77 19.03
C ASN A 18 6.88 15.56 20.11
N THR A 19 7.20 16.84 20.27
CA THR A 19 6.54 17.74 21.21
C THR A 19 6.22 19.08 20.53
N TYR A 20 5.42 19.91 21.19
CA TYR A 20 5.19 21.28 20.71
C TYR A 20 6.45 22.13 20.89
N GLU A 21 7.24 21.85 21.92
CA GLU A 21 8.53 22.46 22.18
C GLU A 21 9.52 22.20 21.04
N ASP A 22 9.60 20.96 20.54
CA ASP A 22 10.44 20.62 19.38
C ASP A 22 10.06 21.45 18.13
N PHE A 23 8.76 21.71 17.96
CA PHE A 23 8.25 22.54 16.86
C PHE A 23 8.64 24.01 17.03
N LEU A 24 8.55 24.56 18.23
CA LEU A 24 9.01 25.92 18.54
C LEU A 24 10.52 26.05 18.33
N ASP A 25 11.29 25.07 18.78
CA ASP A 25 12.76 25.04 18.65
C ASP A 25 13.21 25.04 17.19
N SER A 26 12.44 24.39 16.30
CA SER A 26 12.71 24.40 14.86
C SER A 26 12.62 25.78 14.20
N GLN A 27 11.94 26.74 14.86
CA GLN A 27 11.79 28.12 14.40
C GLN A 27 12.77 29.09 15.09
N ILE A 28 13.52 28.64 16.10
CA ILE A 28 14.54 29.44 16.79
C ILE A 28 15.83 29.40 15.98
N THR A 29 16.41 30.57 15.69
CA THR A 29 17.68 30.68 14.98
C THR A 29 18.86 30.82 15.94
N SER A 30 20.07 30.56 15.45
CA SER A 30 21.30 30.78 16.23
C SER A 30 21.49 32.24 16.65
N LEU A 31 20.91 33.18 15.91
CA LEU A 31 20.92 34.60 16.24
C LEU A 31 20.00 34.92 17.43
N ASP A 32 18.87 34.21 17.55
CA ASP A 32 17.96 34.33 18.70
C ASP A 32 18.64 33.89 19.98
N LEU A 33 19.29 32.73 19.95
CA LEU A 33 20.04 32.21 21.10
C LEU A 33 21.21 33.12 21.48
N PHE A 34 21.86 33.76 20.50
CA PHE A 34 22.96 34.70 20.75
C PHE A 34 22.52 36.00 21.44
N TYR A 35 21.32 36.53 21.12
CA TYR A 35 20.83 37.79 21.69
C TYR A 35 19.97 37.61 22.93
N LEU A 36 19.24 36.51 23.04
CA LEU A 36 18.34 36.25 24.15
C LEU A 36 19.05 35.49 25.27
N GLU A 37 20.07 34.68 24.94
CA GLU A 37 20.80 33.78 25.86
C GLU A 37 19.91 32.81 26.68
N ASP A 38 18.60 32.82 26.42
CA ASP A 38 17.56 32.07 27.11
C ASP A 38 16.62 31.43 26.07
N GLU A 39 16.60 30.10 26.09
CA GLU A 39 15.84 29.26 25.18
C GLU A 39 14.32 29.32 25.45
N GLU A 40 13.90 29.48 26.72
CA GLU A 40 12.48 29.62 27.06
C GLU A 40 11.93 30.96 26.60
N LEU A 41 12.73 32.03 26.74
CA LEU A 41 12.38 33.35 26.23
C LEU A 41 12.26 33.35 24.69
N ALA A 42 13.17 32.66 24.00
CA ALA A 42 13.11 32.48 22.56
C ALA A 42 11.84 31.73 22.11
N ARG A 43 11.48 30.64 22.80
CA ARG A 43 10.23 29.90 22.56
C ARG A 43 9.00 30.79 22.73
N GLN A 44 8.94 31.59 23.80
CA GLN A 44 7.81 32.51 24.04
C GLN A 44 7.67 33.57 22.95
N LEU A 45 8.78 34.11 22.44
CA LEU A 45 8.77 35.10 21.37
C LEU A 45 8.32 34.50 20.03
N VAL A 46 8.67 33.24 19.77
CA VAL A 46 8.15 32.48 18.63
C VAL A 46 6.66 32.21 18.82
N GLU A 47 6.22 31.73 19.99
CA GLU A 47 4.82 31.43 20.29
C GLU A 47 3.90 32.66 20.14
N LEU A 48 4.38 33.84 20.54
CA LEU A 48 3.66 35.11 20.41
C LEU A 48 3.68 35.70 18.99
N GLY A 49 4.39 35.06 18.05
CA GLY A 49 4.44 35.48 16.63
C GLY A 49 5.37 36.67 16.36
N TYR A 50 6.26 37.03 17.29
CA TYR A 50 7.20 38.14 17.11
C TYR A 50 8.43 37.76 16.26
N ARG A 51 8.69 36.47 16.05
CA ARG A 51 9.86 35.96 15.31
C ARG A 51 9.55 34.95 14.18
N GLY A 52 8.36 34.34 14.16
CA GLY A 52 7.96 33.37 13.14
C GLY A 52 7.40 34.04 11.88
N SER A 53 7.70 33.50 10.70
CA SER A 53 7.06 33.92 9.44
C SER A 53 5.67 33.27 9.33
N GLY A 54 4.69 33.83 10.03
CA GLY A 54 3.29 33.41 9.90
C GLY A 54 2.59 33.14 11.23
N GLU A 55 1.29 32.94 11.12
CA GLU A 55 0.37 32.68 12.24
C GLU A 55 0.81 31.41 12.98
N VAL A 56 1.15 31.56 14.26
CA VAL A 56 1.72 30.47 15.07
C VAL A 56 0.59 29.56 15.51
N LEU A 57 0.72 28.27 15.18
CA LEU A 57 -0.23 27.24 15.58
C LEU A 57 -0.25 27.17 17.12
N LYS A 58 -1.41 27.34 17.74
CA LYS A 58 -1.52 27.28 19.21
C LYS A 58 -1.18 25.88 19.72
N ARG A 59 -0.63 25.76 20.93
CA ARG A 59 -0.35 24.47 21.59
C ARG A 59 -1.55 23.50 21.52
N GLU A 60 -2.74 24.00 21.83
CA GLU A 60 -3.98 23.20 21.77
C GLU A 60 -4.28 22.66 20.36
N GLU A 61 -4.05 23.47 19.33
CA GLU A 61 -4.27 23.08 17.92
C GLU A 61 -3.21 22.09 17.44
N PHE A 62 -1.94 22.27 17.86
CA PHE A 62 -0.86 21.34 17.59
C PHE A 62 -1.15 19.96 18.20
N GLU A 63 -1.48 19.93 19.49
CA GLU A 63 -1.80 18.70 20.20
C GLU A 63 -3.05 18.03 19.64
N ALA A 64 -4.10 18.79 19.33
CA ALA A 64 -5.33 18.24 18.74
C ALA A 64 -5.07 17.62 17.36
N ARG A 65 -4.33 18.30 16.47
CA ARG A 65 -3.98 17.76 15.14
C ARG A 65 -3.06 16.54 15.25
N LYS A 66 -2.09 16.56 16.16
CA LYS A 66 -1.21 15.43 16.42
C LYS A 66 -1.97 14.22 16.96
N ALA A 67 -2.86 14.43 17.93
CA ALA A 67 -3.72 13.37 18.47
C ALA A 67 -4.66 12.81 17.40
N ALA A 68 -5.24 13.66 16.53
CA ALA A 68 -6.06 13.22 15.41
C ALA A 68 -5.26 12.39 14.39
N ALA A 69 -4.03 12.82 14.05
CA ALA A 69 -3.13 12.09 13.17
C ALA A 69 -2.71 10.74 13.77
N GLU A 70 -2.39 10.69 15.06
CA GLU A 70 -2.07 9.43 15.76
C GLU A 70 -3.28 8.51 15.87
N ALA A 71 -4.47 9.03 16.20
CA ALA A 71 -5.71 8.24 16.25
C ALA A 71 -6.08 7.69 14.86
N SER A 72 -5.88 8.48 13.79
CA SER A 72 -6.04 8.02 12.41
C SER A 72 -5.03 6.91 12.06
N ARG A 73 -3.76 7.06 12.42
CA ARG A 73 -2.75 6.00 12.25
C ARG A 73 -3.06 4.74 13.06
N LEU A 74 -3.52 4.89 14.30
CA LEU A 74 -3.85 3.78 15.19
C LEU A 74 -5.11 3.04 14.73
N SER A 75 -6.12 3.76 14.26
CA SER A 75 -7.34 3.19 13.68
C SER A 75 -7.03 2.46 12.37
N GLN A 76 -6.23 3.04 11.47
CA GLN A 76 -5.72 2.33 10.28
C GLN A 76 -4.94 1.06 10.67
N ARG A 77 -4.08 1.12 11.69
CA ARG A 77 -3.33 -0.06 12.18
C ARG A 77 -4.24 -1.12 12.80
N THR A 78 -5.33 -0.72 13.43
CA THR A 78 -6.30 -1.63 14.06
C THR A 78 -7.24 -2.25 13.02
N GLN A 79 -7.67 -1.48 12.04
CA GLN A 79 -8.40 -1.96 10.86
C GLN A 79 -7.54 -2.91 10.02
N GLN A 80 -6.22 -2.71 9.99
CA GLN A 80 -5.28 -3.68 9.41
C GLN A 80 -5.18 -5.01 10.19
N LYS A 81 -5.49 -5.04 11.49
CA LYS A 81 -5.49 -6.27 12.30
C LYS A 81 -6.73 -7.13 12.10
N ILE A 82 -7.88 -6.53 11.79
CA ILE A 82 -9.08 -7.28 11.40
C ILE A 82 -8.94 -7.64 9.91
N LEU A 83 -9.04 -8.94 9.58
CA LEU A 83 -9.00 -9.38 8.18
C LEU A 83 -10.21 -8.79 7.44
N SER A 84 -10.01 -8.25 6.23
CA SER A 84 -11.07 -7.66 5.41
C SER A 84 -12.14 -8.67 4.98
N SER A 85 -11.81 -9.97 5.06
CA SER A 85 -12.73 -11.09 4.84
C SER A 85 -13.48 -11.56 6.09
N ALA A 86 -13.07 -11.15 7.30
CA ALA A 86 -13.67 -11.63 8.55
C ALA A 86 -15.16 -11.27 8.66
N GLY A 87 -15.98 -12.26 9.04
CA GLY A 87 -17.42 -12.06 9.28
C GLY A 87 -18.28 -11.87 8.02
N LYS A 88 -17.71 -12.04 6.81
CA LYS A 88 -18.46 -11.89 5.56
C LYS A 88 -18.91 -13.21 4.96
N GLU A 89 -20.14 -13.20 4.45
CA GLU A 89 -20.66 -14.30 3.63
C GLU A 89 -20.12 -14.22 2.20
N ILE A 90 -18.94 -14.78 2.00
CA ILE A 90 -18.32 -14.87 0.68
C ILE A 90 -18.87 -16.11 -0.04
N LYS A 91 -19.62 -15.91 -1.13
CA LYS A 91 -20.22 -17.02 -1.91
C LYS A 91 -19.27 -17.59 -2.96
N ASP A 92 -18.61 -16.72 -3.70
CA ASP A 92 -17.77 -17.07 -4.84
C ASP A 92 -16.45 -17.76 -4.42
N HIS A 93 -16.02 -18.76 -5.21
CA HIS A 93 -14.83 -19.56 -4.93
C HIS A 93 -13.52 -18.79 -5.02
N PHE A 94 -13.42 -17.81 -5.93
CA PHE A 94 -12.24 -16.97 -6.05
C PHE A 94 -12.09 -16.05 -4.84
N LEU A 95 -13.17 -15.39 -4.43
CA LEU A 95 -13.13 -14.56 -3.23
C LEU A 95 -12.85 -15.39 -1.97
N LYS A 96 -13.40 -16.61 -1.85
CA LYS A 96 -13.04 -17.55 -0.76
C LYS A 96 -11.56 -17.90 -0.78
N ALA A 97 -11.01 -18.18 -1.96
CA ALA A 97 -9.60 -18.51 -2.12
C ALA A 97 -8.68 -17.34 -1.70
N LEU A 98 -9.07 -16.09 -2.00
CA LEU A 98 -8.36 -14.90 -1.54
C LEU A 98 -8.47 -14.70 -0.02
N ALA A 99 -9.67 -14.90 0.55
CA ALA A 99 -9.90 -14.77 1.99
C ALA A 99 -9.00 -15.73 2.80
N LEU A 100 -8.91 -17.00 2.37
CA LEU A 100 -8.03 -18.00 3.00
C LEU A 100 -6.55 -17.62 2.97
N ARG A 101 -6.13 -16.78 2.02
CA ARG A 101 -4.74 -16.35 1.82
C ARG A 101 -4.45 -15.00 2.47
N GLU A 102 -5.46 -14.26 2.88
CA GLU A 102 -5.35 -12.88 3.35
C GLU A 102 -4.39 -12.77 4.53
N GLU A 103 -4.60 -13.59 5.58
CA GLU A 103 -3.80 -13.54 6.79
C GLU A 103 -2.32 -13.85 6.51
N ALA A 104 -2.05 -14.91 5.74
CA ALA A 104 -0.69 -15.33 5.38
C ALA A 104 0.05 -14.31 4.50
N ASN A 105 -0.68 -13.55 3.67
CA ASN A 105 -0.12 -12.48 2.86
C ASN A 105 0.13 -11.22 3.70
N ARG A 106 -0.79 -10.85 4.60
CA ARG A 106 -0.62 -9.70 5.51
C ARG A 106 0.56 -9.89 6.46
N ASN A 107 0.76 -11.10 6.98
CA ASN A 107 1.85 -11.40 7.92
C ASN A 107 3.19 -11.77 7.23
N GLY A 108 3.22 -11.82 5.88
CA GLY A 108 4.42 -12.11 5.10
C GLY A 108 4.97 -13.53 5.27
N LYS A 109 4.13 -14.50 5.67
CA LYS A 109 4.46 -15.94 5.59
C LYS A 109 4.39 -16.45 4.15
N MET A 110 3.53 -15.84 3.34
CA MET A 110 3.30 -16.15 1.94
C MET A 110 3.21 -14.86 1.14
N THR A 111 3.59 -14.92 -0.13
CA THR A 111 3.34 -13.85 -1.10
C THR A 111 2.66 -14.45 -2.31
N SER A 112 1.39 -14.10 -2.54
CA SER A 112 0.61 -14.65 -3.65
C SER A 112 0.57 -13.69 -4.84
N ILE A 113 0.67 -14.23 -6.06
CA ILE A 113 0.41 -13.51 -7.31
C ILE A 113 -0.92 -13.98 -7.86
N ILE A 114 -1.81 -13.06 -8.23
CA ILE A 114 -3.11 -13.35 -8.80
C ILE A 114 -3.07 -13.01 -10.28
N PHE A 115 -3.35 -13.99 -11.13
CA PHE A 115 -3.69 -13.76 -12.52
C PHE A 115 -5.21 -13.61 -12.65
N VAL A 116 -5.65 -12.54 -13.29
CA VAL A 116 -7.05 -12.32 -13.67
C VAL A 116 -7.10 -11.98 -15.15
N ARG A 117 -8.07 -12.58 -15.86
CA ARG A 117 -8.48 -12.16 -17.21
C ARG A 117 -9.99 -12.00 -17.22
N ASP A 118 -10.46 -10.80 -17.54
CA ASP A 118 -11.89 -10.47 -17.59
C ASP A 118 -12.14 -9.12 -18.29
N LYS A 119 -13.41 -8.77 -18.51
CA LYS A 119 -13.81 -7.51 -19.13
C LYS A 119 -14.01 -6.39 -18.10
N ASN A 120 -13.60 -5.18 -18.45
CA ASN A 120 -13.94 -3.97 -17.69
C ASN A 120 -15.40 -3.54 -17.95
N SER A 121 -15.83 -2.46 -17.30
CA SER A 121 -17.18 -1.88 -17.47
C SER A 121 -17.47 -1.40 -18.89
N HIS A 122 -16.44 -1.12 -19.69
CA HIS A 122 -16.54 -0.73 -21.09
C HIS A 122 -16.50 -1.93 -22.04
N GLY A 123 -16.48 -3.16 -21.52
CA GLY A 123 -16.43 -4.39 -22.30
C GLY A 123 -15.05 -4.78 -22.83
N GLN A 124 -14.01 -4.01 -22.51
CA GLN A 124 -12.65 -4.28 -22.96
C GLN A 124 -12.05 -5.41 -22.15
N GLU A 125 -11.44 -6.37 -22.83
CA GLU A 125 -10.82 -7.51 -22.19
C GLU A 125 -9.43 -7.16 -21.67
N LEU A 126 -9.21 -7.39 -20.38
CA LEU A 126 -7.98 -7.08 -19.66
C LEU A 126 -7.44 -8.36 -19.03
N SER A 127 -6.13 -8.52 -19.04
CA SER A 127 -5.46 -9.56 -18.27
C SER A 127 -4.21 -9.05 -17.58
N GLY A 128 -3.83 -9.64 -16.47
CA GLY A 128 -2.62 -9.23 -15.78
C GLY A 128 -2.34 -10.01 -14.53
N TYR A 129 -1.12 -9.83 -14.03
CA TYR A 129 -0.66 -10.39 -12.76
C TYR A 129 -0.65 -9.30 -11.69
N ILE A 130 -1.26 -9.59 -10.54
CA ILE A 130 -1.41 -8.67 -9.42
C ILE A 130 -0.63 -9.26 -8.23
N ASP A 131 0.21 -8.44 -7.60
CA ASP A 131 0.83 -8.81 -6.32
C ASP A 131 -0.20 -8.64 -5.20
N PHE A 132 -0.74 -9.74 -4.69
CA PHE A 132 -1.81 -9.72 -3.69
C PHE A 132 -1.35 -9.10 -2.37
N ALA A 133 -0.14 -9.44 -1.91
CA ALA A 133 0.41 -8.92 -0.67
C ALA A 133 0.65 -7.41 -0.74
N HIS A 134 1.09 -6.91 -1.90
CA HIS A 134 1.21 -5.48 -2.14
C HIS A 134 -0.17 -4.79 -2.18
N ARG A 135 -1.14 -5.42 -2.87
CA ARG A 135 -2.49 -4.87 -3.01
C ARG A 135 -3.21 -4.77 -1.67
N LEU A 136 -3.09 -5.79 -0.83
CA LEU A 136 -3.64 -5.81 0.54
C LEU A 136 -3.13 -4.67 1.44
N LYS A 137 -1.93 -4.14 1.16
CA LYS A 137 -1.34 -3.04 1.95
C LYS A 137 -1.73 -1.66 1.42
N THR A 138 -2.02 -1.56 0.14
CA THR A 138 -2.21 -0.28 -0.57
C THR A 138 -3.67 0.03 -0.87
N GLU A 139 -4.56 -0.95 -0.70
CA GLU A 139 -5.98 -0.80 -1.01
C GLU A 139 -6.84 -1.52 0.02
N ASP A 140 -8.02 -0.95 0.26
CA ASP A 140 -9.03 -1.59 1.07
C ASP A 140 -9.64 -2.80 0.34
N PHE A 141 -9.42 -4.00 0.89
CA PHE A 141 -9.99 -5.23 0.34
C PHE A 141 -11.44 -5.49 0.75
N GLU A 142 -11.99 -4.67 1.64
CA GLU A 142 -13.35 -4.80 2.12
C GLU A 142 -14.37 -4.71 0.96
N VAL A 143 -14.13 -3.80 0.02
CA VAL A 143 -14.99 -3.58 -1.16
C VAL A 143 -14.99 -4.76 -2.15
N TYR A 144 -13.89 -5.51 -2.23
CA TYR A 144 -13.81 -6.70 -3.08
C TYR A 144 -14.52 -7.89 -2.43
N PHE A 145 -14.26 -8.14 -1.15
CA PHE A 145 -14.91 -9.23 -0.41
C PHE A 145 -16.42 -9.03 -0.22
N SER A 146 -16.89 -7.77 -0.23
CA SER A 146 -18.33 -7.46 -0.22
C SER A 146 -18.98 -7.53 -1.60
N GLY A 147 -18.22 -7.76 -2.67
CA GLY A 147 -18.73 -7.82 -4.04
C GLY A 147 -19.13 -6.47 -4.64
N LYS A 148 -18.89 -5.35 -3.94
CA LYS A 148 -19.16 -3.99 -4.44
C LYS A 148 -18.27 -3.61 -5.62
N LYS A 149 -17.08 -4.21 -5.70
CA LYS A 149 -16.09 -3.94 -6.75
C LYS A 149 -15.47 -5.26 -7.24
N LYS A 150 -15.23 -5.37 -8.55
CA LYS A 150 -14.43 -6.47 -9.13
C LYS A 150 -12.95 -6.14 -9.06
N LEU A 151 -12.14 -7.11 -8.65
CA LEU A 151 -10.67 -7.04 -8.72
C LEU A 151 -10.24 -7.24 -10.18
N LEU A 152 -9.79 -6.16 -10.83
CA LEU A 152 -9.27 -6.17 -12.21
C LEU A 152 -7.81 -5.68 -12.22
N PRO A 153 -6.97 -6.19 -13.14
CA PRO A 153 -5.58 -5.75 -13.28
C PRO A 153 -5.50 -4.30 -13.74
N ARG A 154 -4.48 -3.57 -13.26
CA ARG A 154 -4.21 -2.16 -13.58
C ARG A 154 -2.83 -2.00 -14.20
N PRO A 155 -2.59 -0.92 -14.96
CA PRO A 155 -1.28 -0.65 -15.54
C PRO A 155 -0.11 -0.57 -14.55
N THR A 156 -0.40 -0.40 -13.25
CA THR A 156 0.59 -0.34 -12.16
C THR A 156 0.84 -1.68 -11.45
N ASP A 157 0.09 -2.74 -11.80
CA ASP A 157 0.30 -4.08 -11.25
C ASP A 157 1.52 -4.77 -11.91
N LEU A 158 1.84 -6.00 -11.49
CA LEU A 158 3.04 -6.71 -11.95
C LEU A 158 3.06 -6.89 -13.46
N SER A 159 1.90 -7.15 -14.04
CA SER A 159 1.69 -6.97 -15.46
C SER A 159 0.26 -6.55 -15.75
N PHE A 160 0.09 -5.93 -16.91
CA PHE A 160 -1.19 -5.58 -17.46
C PHE A 160 -1.14 -5.72 -18.96
N TYR A 161 -2.23 -6.22 -19.53
CA TYR A 161 -2.41 -6.35 -20.96
C TYR A 161 -3.86 -6.03 -21.30
N ASN A 162 -4.07 -5.05 -22.17
CA ASN A 162 -5.35 -4.77 -22.79
C ASN A 162 -5.41 -5.48 -24.14
N TRP A 163 -6.35 -6.41 -24.30
CA TRP A 163 -6.47 -7.25 -25.50
C TRP A 163 -7.01 -6.49 -26.71
N GLU A 164 -7.71 -5.37 -26.50
CA GLU A 164 -8.27 -4.56 -27.56
C GLU A 164 -7.25 -3.55 -28.10
N THR A 165 -6.52 -2.88 -27.21
CA THR A 165 -5.52 -1.87 -27.60
C THR A 165 -4.11 -2.44 -27.76
N HIS A 166 -3.90 -3.70 -27.39
CA HIS A 166 -2.59 -4.37 -27.30
C HIS A 166 -1.57 -3.66 -26.39
N VAL A 167 -2.03 -2.75 -25.53
CA VAL A 167 -1.16 -2.06 -24.57
C VAL A 167 -0.75 -3.03 -23.46
N SER A 168 0.56 -3.16 -23.25
CA SER A 168 1.16 -4.01 -22.22
C SER A 168 2.03 -3.20 -21.28
N THR A 169 1.96 -3.49 -19.98
CA THR A 169 2.90 -2.94 -18.98
C THR A 169 3.42 -4.05 -18.07
N SER A 170 4.59 -3.82 -17.49
CA SER A 170 5.26 -4.75 -16.57
C SER A 170 6.00 -3.94 -15.52
N ASN A 171 5.65 -4.10 -14.24
CA ASN A 171 6.16 -3.25 -13.17
C ASN A 171 6.65 -4.09 -12.00
N ALA A 172 7.78 -3.71 -11.41
CA ALA A 172 8.20 -4.32 -10.15
C ALA A 172 7.26 -3.89 -9.00
N SER A 173 7.06 -4.78 -8.04
CA SER A 173 6.39 -4.48 -6.77
C SER A 173 7.41 -4.52 -5.62
N PRO A 174 7.04 -4.20 -4.37
CA PRO A 174 7.91 -4.42 -3.22
C PRO A 174 8.33 -5.88 -3.02
N ASN A 175 7.51 -6.85 -3.46
CA ASN A 175 7.79 -8.28 -3.27
C ASN A 175 8.43 -8.95 -4.48
N TYR A 176 8.19 -8.45 -5.70
CA TYR A 176 8.62 -9.09 -6.94
C TYR A 176 9.34 -8.14 -7.88
N GLN A 177 10.38 -8.65 -8.52
CA GLN A 177 10.97 -8.07 -9.72
C GLN A 177 10.42 -8.82 -10.94
N VAL A 178 9.99 -8.07 -11.96
CA VAL A 178 9.49 -8.64 -13.21
C VAL A 178 10.66 -8.85 -14.16
N ILE A 179 10.74 -10.04 -14.74
CA ILE A 179 11.71 -10.41 -15.78
C ILE A 179 10.88 -10.80 -17.00
N ALA A 180 10.89 -9.92 -18.01
CA ALA A 180 10.18 -10.11 -19.26
C ALA A 180 11.22 -10.20 -20.40
N GLU A 181 11.81 -11.39 -20.57
CA GLU A 181 12.78 -11.66 -21.62
C GLU A 181 12.13 -12.48 -22.73
N ASN A 182 12.41 -12.14 -24.00
CA ASN A 182 11.77 -12.74 -25.18
C ASN A 182 11.94 -14.27 -25.27
N SER A 183 13.00 -14.83 -24.68
CA SER A 183 13.32 -16.27 -24.72
C SER A 183 12.63 -17.08 -23.62
N SER A 184 12.36 -16.47 -22.46
CA SER A 184 11.89 -17.18 -21.25
C SER A 184 10.46 -16.83 -20.88
N GLY A 185 9.83 -15.90 -21.62
CA GLY A 185 8.50 -15.40 -21.31
C GLY A 185 8.51 -14.48 -20.09
N LEU A 186 7.36 -14.42 -19.41
CA LEU A 186 7.18 -13.60 -18.22
C LEU A 186 7.52 -14.40 -16.97
N LEU A 187 8.43 -13.88 -16.16
CA LEU A 187 8.86 -14.49 -14.91
C LEU A 187 8.81 -13.44 -13.78
N PHE A 188 8.55 -13.90 -12.56
CA PHE A 188 8.56 -13.05 -11.37
C PHE A 188 9.60 -13.55 -10.38
N LYS A 189 10.59 -12.73 -10.09
CA LYS A 189 11.62 -13.04 -9.10
C LYS A 189 11.20 -12.47 -7.75
N ASN A 190 11.00 -13.35 -6.76
CA ASN A 190 10.73 -12.91 -5.40
C ASN A 190 11.96 -12.16 -4.83
N LYS A 191 11.77 -10.96 -4.32
CA LYS A 191 12.87 -10.11 -3.84
C LYS A 191 13.48 -10.60 -2.52
N ARG A 192 12.74 -11.39 -1.74
CA ARG A 192 13.17 -11.86 -0.41
C ARG A 192 14.13 -13.04 -0.50
N ASP A 193 13.78 -14.06 -1.27
CA ASP A 193 14.58 -15.29 -1.39
C ASP A 193 15.24 -15.47 -2.77
N ARG A 194 14.99 -14.55 -3.70
CA ARG A 194 15.51 -14.52 -5.08
C ARG A 194 15.03 -15.67 -5.95
N LYS A 195 14.06 -16.47 -5.51
CA LYS A 195 13.48 -17.56 -6.29
C LYS A 195 12.56 -17.04 -7.40
N ILE A 196 12.46 -17.81 -8.47
CA ILE A 196 11.65 -17.49 -9.65
C ILE A 196 10.30 -18.19 -9.55
N VAL A 197 9.24 -17.41 -9.77
CA VAL A 197 7.90 -17.86 -10.06
C VAL A 197 7.71 -17.83 -11.57
N ASN A 198 7.52 -19.01 -12.16
CA ASN A 198 7.20 -19.16 -13.57
C ASN A 198 5.68 -19.19 -13.77
N VAL A 199 5.17 -18.31 -14.62
CA VAL A 199 3.73 -18.20 -14.89
C VAL A 199 3.30 -18.84 -16.21
N ASP A 200 4.22 -19.47 -16.95
CA ASP A 200 3.87 -20.27 -18.12
C ASP A 200 2.99 -21.46 -17.70
N PRO A 201 1.74 -21.57 -18.21
CA PRO A 201 0.85 -22.70 -17.95
C PRO A 201 1.46 -24.08 -18.27
N LYS A 202 2.40 -24.16 -19.21
CA LYS A 202 3.02 -25.42 -19.65
C LYS A 202 4.23 -25.84 -18.83
N ALA A 203 4.80 -24.91 -18.05
CA ALA A 203 5.95 -25.15 -17.20
C ALA A 203 5.54 -25.32 -15.72
N PRO A 204 6.37 -25.97 -14.89
CA PRO A 204 6.21 -25.95 -13.45
C PRO A 204 6.39 -24.52 -12.89
N PRO A 205 5.64 -24.12 -11.86
CA PRO A 205 5.66 -22.75 -11.35
C PRO A 205 6.93 -22.35 -10.61
N GLY A 206 7.82 -23.29 -10.33
CA GLY A 206 9.07 -23.09 -9.60
C GLY A 206 9.01 -23.53 -8.14
N ASP A 207 10.16 -23.48 -7.49
CA ASP A 207 10.32 -23.87 -6.09
C ASP A 207 9.44 -23.05 -5.15
N ASN A 208 8.96 -23.68 -4.06
CA ASN A 208 8.12 -23.08 -3.03
C ASN A 208 6.85 -22.40 -3.57
N THR A 209 6.49 -22.68 -4.82
CA THR A 209 5.41 -22.01 -5.53
C THR A 209 4.38 -23.05 -5.96
N THR A 210 3.11 -22.80 -5.66
CA THR A 210 2.00 -23.61 -6.17
C THR A 210 1.15 -22.77 -7.11
N ARG A 211 0.74 -23.35 -8.25
CA ARG A 211 -0.19 -22.72 -9.19
C ARG A 211 -1.56 -23.37 -9.03
N THR A 212 -2.55 -22.56 -8.65
CA THR A 212 -3.92 -23.01 -8.40
C THR A 212 -4.88 -22.28 -9.34
N PRO A 213 -5.34 -22.91 -10.43
CA PRO A 213 -6.45 -22.40 -11.23
C PRO A 213 -7.73 -22.38 -10.38
N ILE A 214 -8.45 -21.27 -10.38
CA ILE A 214 -9.69 -21.13 -9.63
C ILE A 214 -10.86 -21.07 -10.58
N GLN A 215 -11.81 -21.99 -10.42
CA GLN A 215 -13.09 -21.94 -11.13
C GLN A 215 -14.00 -20.93 -10.43
N THR A 216 -14.40 -19.90 -11.16
CA THR A 216 -15.24 -18.81 -10.67
C THR A 216 -16.16 -18.34 -11.80
N GLN A 217 -17.33 -17.83 -11.44
CA GLN A 217 -18.25 -17.19 -12.38
C GLN A 217 -17.99 -15.67 -12.48
N LEU A 218 -17.14 -15.12 -11.62
CA LEU A 218 -16.85 -13.68 -11.61
C LEU A 218 -15.90 -13.27 -12.74
N TYR A 219 -15.01 -14.16 -13.17
CA TYR A 219 -13.93 -13.85 -14.12
C TYR A 219 -13.85 -14.92 -15.20
N THR A 220 -13.49 -14.53 -16.42
CA THR A 220 -13.20 -15.48 -17.51
C THR A 220 -12.08 -16.45 -17.14
N GLN A 221 -11.03 -15.95 -16.47
CA GLN A 221 -9.95 -16.78 -15.96
C GLN A 221 -9.37 -16.19 -14.68
N ALA A 222 -9.13 -17.05 -13.70
CA ALA A 222 -8.43 -16.70 -12.47
C ALA A 222 -7.45 -17.81 -12.07
N VAL A 223 -6.20 -17.43 -11.76
CA VAL A 223 -5.17 -18.36 -11.30
C VAL A 223 -4.40 -17.69 -10.16
N ILE A 224 -4.16 -18.42 -9.07
CA ILE A 224 -3.38 -17.91 -7.95
C ILE A 224 -2.07 -18.70 -7.86
N TYR A 225 -0.97 -17.97 -7.77
CA TYR A 225 0.37 -18.49 -7.53
C TYR A 225 0.76 -18.18 -6.09
N ASP A 226 0.84 -19.20 -5.23
CA ASP A 226 1.21 -19.02 -3.83
C ASP A 226 2.70 -19.32 -3.66
N HIS A 227 3.46 -18.31 -3.25
CA HIS A 227 4.89 -18.47 -2.98
C HIS A 227 5.16 -18.44 -1.47
N ILE A 228 5.69 -19.54 -0.93
CA ILE A 228 5.97 -19.68 0.50
C ILE A 228 7.38 -19.17 0.78
N THR A 229 7.46 -18.00 1.41
CA THR A 229 8.74 -17.46 1.89
C THR A 229 9.03 -18.03 3.28
N ARG A 230 9.84 -19.10 3.39
CA ARG A 230 10.29 -19.60 4.69
C ARG A 230 10.99 -18.48 5.48
N ARG A 231 10.73 -18.39 6.79
CA ARG A 231 11.58 -17.61 7.70
C ARG A 231 13.01 -18.17 7.63
N LYS A 232 14.03 -17.29 7.62
CA LYS A 232 15.32 -17.67 8.17
C LYS A 232 15.05 -18.05 9.63
N THR A 233 15.24 -19.33 9.96
CA THR A 233 15.57 -19.75 11.32
C THR A 233 16.74 -18.94 11.83
#